data_AF-A0A8H5WQ71-F1
#
_entry.id   AF-A0A8H5WQ71-F1
#
_cell.length_a   1.000
_cell.length_b   1.000
_cell.length_c   1.000
_cell.angle_alpha   90.00
_cell.angle_beta   90.00
_cell.angle_gamma   90.00
#
_symmetry.space_group_name_H-M   'P 1'
#
loop_
_entity.id
_entity.type
_entity.pdbx_description
1 polymer ?
#
loop_
_entity_poly.entity_id
_entity_poly.type
_entity_poly.pdbx_seq_one_letter_code
_entity_poly.pdbx_strand_id
1 'polypeptide(L)'
;MGAFDKVHVVNPPQDVATEFWVVAEAGCKTEDIVRETMSVGVTVPLGSRPSVGAGLWLQGGIGNLARHCGLTCDAIVGVVMVDVISGQVLCIGYVPEQHRPPNAVRHERDEELLWALKGAGTNFGIVISVAFKSYTAQMFSVCNYGYPNGHNVEEALTNLSRDVSSRYPHDISSDYYLYCEGGQIGCGMTTFLCSLEGVSPDNSTGSPPKTVDAIELFDKEIYVSKIHQGHGGGKTSAFKRCVFLKDIANLGTMKVLVSATRDAPTPYCYLNLVHGGKAVRHVAPEDSAFGCRDRDFACVVIGVWPREYDGKPIADAVIRWAYRVVNELLPMSKGVYGADLGPDPRDRILATKAFGPNRRRLVKLKQVFDPKNILAYTCPLTLTGLPQKLVVIVTGEHGVGKDYCANIWSAVFKVYGYSSLVVSMSEATKRKHAAVKGADPDRLINDRLYKEQHRRSIIDLFKKRLSADPSATENHFLEVLEEDASDVLFITGMTDMAPRATLSHLVHDARLIVAQVQASETTRNLRSWGDENKLRTTYCEEHMGVDGIYSPNFTFDDETNGDEAVMSFAIKRLVPFMSKEL
;
A
#
# COMPACT_ATOMS: atom_id res chain seq x y z
N MET A 1 -12.97 -18.98 -21.77
CA MET A 1 -11.59 -18.90 -22.31
C MET A 1 -10.91 -20.22 -21.98
N GLY A 2 -10.23 -20.84 -22.94
CA GLY A 2 -9.56 -22.15 -22.79
C GLY A 2 -8.13 -22.10 -23.32
N ALA A 3 -7.44 -20.99 -23.04
CA ALA A 3 -6.05 -20.76 -23.39
C ALA A 3 -5.41 -20.02 -22.21
N PHE A 4 -4.12 -20.26 -22.00
CA PHE A 4 -3.38 -19.74 -20.85
C PHE A 4 -3.99 -20.20 -19.51
N ASP A 5 -4.37 -21.47 -19.37
CA ASP A 5 -5.06 -22.04 -18.20
C ASP A 5 -4.26 -23.15 -17.49
N LYS A 6 -2.94 -23.24 -17.73
CA LYS A 6 -2.08 -24.22 -17.08
C LYS A 6 -1.50 -23.73 -15.76
N VAL A 7 -1.37 -24.68 -14.83
CA VAL A 7 -0.70 -24.51 -13.54
C VAL A 7 0.49 -25.49 -13.49
N HIS A 8 1.64 -25.00 -13.03
CA HIS A 8 2.87 -25.77 -12.92
C HIS A 8 3.49 -25.57 -11.55
N VAL A 9 3.75 -26.66 -10.83
CA VAL A 9 4.52 -26.64 -9.58
C VAL A 9 5.98 -26.96 -9.88
N VAL A 10 6.89 -26.09 -9.45
CA VAL A 10 8.31 -26.17 -9.80
C VAL A 10 9.19 -25.97 -8.55
N ASN A 11 10.36 -26.60 -8.54
CA ASN A 11 11.32 -26.39 -7.47
C ASN A 11 11.95 -24.98 -7.58
N PRO A 12 12.13 -24.27 -6.46
CA PRO A 12 12.81 -22.98 -6.46
C PRO A 12 14.34 -23.13 -6.54
N PRO A 13 15.07 -22.01 -6.74
CA PRO A 13 16.53 -22.00 -6.60
C PRO A 13 16.99 -22.55 -5.25
N GLN A 14 18.19 -23.12 -5.20
CA GLN A 14 18.77 -23.74 -4.00
C GLN A 14 18.89 -22.81 -2.78
N ASP A 15 18.82 -21.48 -2.98
CA ASP A 15 19.00 -20.46 -1.93
C ASP A 15 17.68 -19.89 -1.36
N VAL A 16 16.51 -20.44 -1.73
CA VAL A 16 15.21 -19.91 -1.30
C VAL A 16 14.54 -20.84 -0.29
N ALA A 17 14.09 -20.30 0.85
CA ALA A 17 13.48 -21.04 1.96
C ALA A 17 12.09 -21.67 1.67
N THR A 18 11.65 -21.73 0.42
CA THR A 18 10.37 -22.32 0.02
C THR A 18 10.65 -23.64 -0.68
N GLU A 19 9.79 -24.64 -0.52
CA GLU A 19 9.98 -25.94 -1.17
C GLU A 19 9.52 -25.94 -2.64
N PHE A 20 8.48 -25.17 -2.96
CA PHE A 20 7.90 -25.10 -4.30
C PHE A 20 7.48 -23.68 -4.70
N TRP A 21 7.60 -23.36 -5.99
CA TRP A 21 6.95 -22.22 -6.61
C TRP A 21 5.85 -22.70 -7.56
N VAL A 22 4.88 -21.83 -7.81
CA VAL A 22 3.72 -22.14 -8.66
C VAL A 22 3.68 -21.14 -9.80
N VAL A 23 3.78 -21.62 -11.04
CA VAL A 23 3.55 -20.81 -12.23
C VAL A 23 2.12 -21.07 -12.70
N ALA A 24 1.29 -20.04 -12.69
CA ALA A 24 -0.07 -20.10 -13.22
C ALA A 24 -0.20 -19.16 -14.41
N GLU A 25 -0.80 -19.64 -15.48
CA GLU A 25 -1.15 -18.82 -16.63
C GLU A 25 -2.37 -17.94 -16.32
N ALA A 26 -2.49 -16.79 -16.98
CA ALA A 26 -3.43 -15.73 -16.59
C ALA A 26 -4.92 -16.06 -16.81
N GLY A 27 -5.21 -17.12 -17.58
CA GLY A 27 -6.54 -17.68 -17.81
C GLY A 27 -6.99 -18.69 -16.76
N CYS A 28 -6.09 -19.13 -15.86
CA CYS A 28 -6.47 -19.96 -14.73
C CYS A 28 -7.50 -19.26 -13.82
N LYS A 29 -8.30 -20.05 -13.13
CA LYS A 29 -9.14 -19.61 -12.01
C LYS A 29 -8.51 -20.05 -10.70
N THR A 30 -8.99 -19.47 -9.61
CA THR A 30 -8.53 -19.80 -8.25
C THR A 30 -8.64 -21.30 -7.98
N GLU A 31 -9.73 -21.92 -8.39
CA GLU A 31 -9.93 -23.37 -8.23
C GLU A 31 -8.90 -24.22 -8.97
N ASP A 32 -8.53 -23.82 -10.19
CA ASP A 32 -7.55 -24.55 -11.01
C ASP A 32 -6.19 -24.58 -10.29
N ILE A 33 -5.77 -23.45 -9.73
CA ILE A 33 -4.52 -23.35 -8.97
C ILE A 33 -4.61 -24.16 -7.67
N VAL A 34 -5.68 -23.98 -6.88
CA VAL A 34 -5.80 -24.68 -5.59
C VAL A 34 -5.81 -26.20 -5.77
N ARG A 35 -6.54 -26.72 -6.77
CA ARG A 35 -6.58 -28.17 -7.05
C ARG A 35 -5.20 -28.73 -7.36
N GLU A 36 -4.45 -28.05 -8.24
CA GLU A 36 -3.11 -28.49 -8.62
C GLU A 36 -2.13 -28.43 -7.44
N THR A 37 -2.11 -27.32 -6.70
CA THR A 37 -1.17 -27.14 -5.58
C THR A 37 -1.46 -28.09 -4.42
N MET A 38 -2.74 -28.30 -4.10
CA MET A 38 -3.14 -29.21 -3.02
C MET A 38 -2.74 -30.65 -3.30
N SER A 39 -2.70 -31.07 -4.58
CA SER A 39 -2.30 -32.43 -4.96
C SER A 39 -0.86 -32.79 -4.59
N VAL A 40 -0.01 -31.77 -4.37
CA VAL A 40 1.40 -31.91 -3.97
C VAL A 40 1.69 -31.29 -2.60
N GLY A 41 0.64 -31.01 -1.80
CA GLY A 41 0.78 -30.56 -0.41
C GLY A 41 1.14 -29.09 -0.21
N VAL A 42 0.96 -28.24 -1.23
CA VAL A 42 1.21 -26.78 -1.13
C VAL A 42 -0.02 -25.95 -1.51
N THR A 43 0.06 -24.64 -1.28
CA THR A 43 -1.01 -23.68 -1.61
C THR A 43 -0.45 -22.30 -1.95
N VAL A 44 -1.30 -21.47 -2.56
CA VAL A 44 -1.08 -20.03 -2.79
C VAL A 44 -2.23 -19.28 -2.11
N PRO A 45 -1.99 -18.15 -1.40
CA PRO A 45 -3.04 -17.44 -0.68
C PRO A 45 -3.94 -16.65 -1.63
N LEU A 46 -4.78 -17.35 -2.38
CA LEU A 46 -5.68 -16.84 -3.41
C LEU A 46 -6.97 -16.24 -2.81
N GLY A 47 -7.81 -15.69 -3.69
CA GLY A 47 -9.14 -15.20 -3.32
C GLY A 47 -10.09 -16.32 -2.89
N SER A 48 -11.19 -15.94 -2.27
CA SER A 48 -12.14 -16.88 -1.66
C SER A 48 -13.17 -17.47 -2.65
N ARG A 49 -13.12 -17.05 -3.92
CA ARG A 49 -14.09 -17.45 -4.96
C ARG A 49 -13.45 -18.36 -6.02
N PRO A 50 -13.94 -19.60 -6.21
CA PRO A 50 -13.39 -20.58 -7.16
C PRO A 50 -13.24 -20.06 -8.58
N SER A 51 -14.27 -19.37 -9.07
CA SER A 51 -14.39 -18.98 -10.48
C SER A 51 -13.61 -17.71 -10.86
N VAL A 52 -12.91 -17.08 -9.91
CA VAL A 52 -12.21 -15.80 -10.14
C VAL A 52 -10.83 -16.05 -10.73
N GLY A 53 -10.43 -15.27 -11.73
CA GLY A 53 -9.14 -15.39 -12.41
C GLY A 53 -8.13 -14.29 -12.07
N ALA A 54 -7.10 -14.15 -12.91
CA ALA A 54 -5.89 -13.37 -12.65
C ALA A 54 -6.07 -11.89 -12.31
N GLY A 55 -7.18 -11.26 -12.74
CA GLY A 55 -7.48 -9.87 -12.39
C GLY A 55 -7.44 -9.63 -10.88
N LEU A 56 -7.92 -10.59 -10.07
CA LEU A 56 -7.93 -10.46 -8.61
C LEU A 56 -6.53 -10.61 -8.00
N TRP A 57 -5.75 -11.60 -8.46
CA TRP A 57 -4.45 -11.96 -7.89
C TRP A 57 -3.43 -10.82 -8.05
N LEU A 58 -3.47 -10.12 -9.18
CA LEU A 58 -2.61 -8.98 -9.49
C LEU A 58 -3.01 -7.69 -8.76
N GLN A 59 -4.20 -7.65 -8.16
CA GLN A 59 -4.77 -6.46 -7.52
C GLN A 59 -4.84 -6.57 -6.00
N GLY A 60 -4.19 -7.59 -5.42
CA GLY A 60 -4.26 -7.91 -4.00
C GLY A 60 -4.52 -9.39 -3.81
N GLY A 61 -5.76 -9.82 -4.00
CA GLY A 61 -6.21 -11.17 -3.69
C GLY A 61 -6.42 -11.34 -2.19
N ILE A 62 -7.64 -10.98 -1.77
CA ILE A 62 -8.11 -11.13 -0.39
C ILE A 62 -8.91 -12.44 -0.32
N GLY A 63 -8.49 -13.34 0.55
CA GLY A 63 -9.17 -14.61 0.82
C GLY A 63 -8.87 -15.16 2.21
N ASN A 64 -9.29 -16.39 2.47
CA ASN A 64 -9.28 -17.00 3.80
C ASN A 64 -7.87 -17.15 4.41
N LEU A 65 -6.85 -17.28 3.55
CA LEU A 65 -5.44 -17.36 3.96
C LEU A 65 -4.76 -15.99 4.13
N ALA A 66 -5.43 -14.88 3.80
CA ALA A 66 -4.78 -13.56 3.76
C ALA A 66 -4.18 -13.16 5.11
N ARG A 67 -4.85 -13.50 6.21
CA ARG A 67 -4.36 -13.22 7.57
C ARG A 67 -3.14 -14.06 7.94
N HIS A 68 -3.05 -15.29 7.45
CA HIS A 68 -1.96 -16.22 7.77
C HIS A 68 -0.73 -16.01 6.88
N CYS A 69 -0.93 -15.87 5.56
CA CYS A 69 0.14 -15.85 4.55
C CYS A 69 0.38 -14.48 3.88
N GLY A 70 -0.50 -13.50 4.07
CA GLY A 70 -0.49 -12.24 3.32
C GLY A 70 -1.40 -12.30 2.09
N LEU A 71 -1.45 -11.21 1.31
CA LEU A 71 -2.28 -11.13 0.10
C LEU A 71 -1.71 -12.01 -1.02
N THR A 72 -2.52 -12.40 -2.00
CA THR A 72 -2.02 -13.11 -3.19
C THR A 72 -0.87 -12.36 -3.87
N CYS A 73 -1.00 -11.03 -3.99
CA CYS A 73 0.00 -10.20 -4.62
C CYS A 73 1.33 -10.22 -3.87
N ASP A 74 1.33 -10.50 -2.56
CA ASP A 74 2.55 -10.57 -1.75
C ASP A 74 3.39 -11.80 -2.13
N ALA A 75 2.73 -12.87 -2.58
CA ALA A 75 3.34 -14.10 -3.04
C ALA A 75 3.88 -14.02 -4.48
N ILE A 76 3.58 -12.97 -5.25
CA ILE A 76 4.12 -12.82 -6.61
C ILE A 76 5.63 -12.59 -6.55
N VAL A 77 6.37 -13.43 -7.26
CA VAL A 77 7.84 -13.36 -7.40
C VAL A 77 8.29 -13.07 -8.83
N GLY A 78 7.42 -13.30 -9.82
CA GLY A 78 7.67 -12.87 -11.18
C GLY A 78 6.47 -13.02 -12.10
N VAL A 79 6.56 -12.40 -13.28
CA VAL A 79 5.46 -12.26 -14.24
C VAL A 79 6.02 -12.32 -15.65
N VAL A 80 5.31 -13.01 -16.55
CA VAL A 80 5.49 -12.85 -17.99
C VAL A 80 4.37 -11.97 -18.52
N MET A 81 4.71 -10.89 -19.23
CA MET A 81 3.72 -9.94 -19.74
C MET A 81 4.10 -9.38 -21.10
N VAL A 82 3.14 -8.76 -21.79
CA VAL A 82 3.38 -8.00 -23.02
C VAL A 82 3.30 -6.52 -22.70
N ASP A 83 4.35 -5.78 -23.07
CA ASP A 83 4.34 -4.32 -23.06
C ASP A 83 3.40 -3.79 -24.16
N VAL A 84 2.51 -2.87 -23.80
CA VAL A 84 1.48 -2.36 -24.72
C VAL A 84 2.01 -1.33 -25.71
N ILE A 85 3.19 -0.77 -25.47
CA ILE A 85 3.81 0.20 -26.38
C ILE A 85 4.62 -0.53 -27.46
N SER A 86 5.57 -1.36 -27.04
CA SER A 86 6.51 -2.03 -27.94
C SER A 86 6.00 -3.37 -28.47
N GLY A 87 5.03 -3.99 -27.81
CA GLY A 87 4.60 -5.37 -28.08
C GLY A 87 5.62 -6.43 -27.65
N GLN A 88 6.71 -6.04 -26.97
CA GLN A 88 7.71 -6.97 -26.48
C GLN A 88 7.16 -7.81 -25.33
N VAL A 89 7.58 -9.07 -25.29
CA VAL A 89 7.34 -9.95 -24.15
C VAL A 89 8.40 -9.67 -23.10
N LEU A 90 7.97 -9.36 -21.89
CA LEU A 90 8.82 -9.07 -20.75
C LEU A 90 8.77 -10.23 -19.75
N CYS A 91 9.94 -10.61 -19.24
CA CYS A 91 10.06 -11.38 -18.00
C CYS A 91 10.40 -10.42 -16.87
N ILE A 92 9.48 -10.29 -15.92
CA ILE A 92 9.59 -9.39 -14.78
C ILE A 92 9.84 -10.21 -13.51
N GLY A 93 10.82 -9.81 -12.71
CA GLY A 93 11.20 -10.53 -11.49
C GLY A 93 11.76 -11.93 -11.81
N TYR A 94 11.45 -12.91 -10.95
CA TYR A 94 11.85 -14.28 -11.20
C TYR A 94 10.75 -15.06 -11.93
N VAL A 95 11.06 -15.44 -13.16
CA VAL A 95 10.34 -16.47 -13.92
C VAL A 95 11.25 -17.70 -14.06
N PRO A 96 10.81 -18.92 -13.72
CA PRO A 96 11.61 -20.13 -13.90
C PRO A 96 12.04 -20.31 -15.37
N GLU A 97 13.27 -20.76 -15.61
CA GLU A 97 13.89 -20.80 -16.94
C GLU A 97 13.03 -21.56 -17.97
N GLN A 98 12.49 -22.71 -17.59
CA GLN A 98 11.61 -23.53 -18.43
C GLN A 98 10.27 -22.87 -18.77
N HIS A 99 9.89 -21.80 -18.08
CA HIS A 99 8.68 -21.01 -18.31
C HIS A 99 8.95 -19.63 -18.91
N ARG A 100 10.21 -19.32 -19.29
CA ARG A 100 10.55 -18.09 -20.00
C ARG A 100 10.31 -18.25 -21.50
N PRO A 101 9.51 -17.37 -22.14
CA PRO A 101 9.39 -17.38 -23.59
C PRO A 101 10.75 -17.07 -24.25
N PRO A 102 11.09 -17.70 -25.40
CA PRO A 102 12.42 -17.62 -26.01
C PRO A 102 12.85 -16.22 -26.48
N ASN A 103 11.90 -15.29 -26.64
CA ASN A 103 12.16 -13.90 -27.01
C ASN A 103 11.81 -12.91 -25.89
N ALA A 104 11.58 -13.39 -24.67
CA ALA A 104 11.27 -12.52 -23.56
C ALA A 104 12.53 -11.78 -23.10
N VAL A 105 12.41 -10.48 -22.88
CA VAL A 105 13.50 -9.62 -22.43
C VAL A 105 13.26 -9.15 -20.99
N ARG A 106 14.34 -8.81 -20.28
CA ARG A 106 14.26 -8.18 -18.96
C ARG A 106 14.38 -6.67 -19.11
N HIS A 107 13.47 -5.93 -18.51
CA HIS A 107 13.44 -4.47 -18.58
C HIS A 107 14.40 -3.84 -17.55
N GLU A 108 14.95 -2.67 -17.83
CA GLU A 108 15.84 -1.95 -16.88
C GLU A 108 15.12 -1.58 -15.56
N ARG A 109 13.81 -1.30 -15.64
CA ARG A 109 12.90 -1.03 -14.51
C ARG A 109 12.19 -2.29 -13.98
N ASP A 110 12.84 -3.45 -14.04
CA ASP A 110 12.31 -4.76 -13.62
C ASP A 110 11.69 -4.72 -12.21
N GLU A 111 12.41 -4.16 -11.25
CA GLU A 111 11.98 -4.10 -9.85
C GLU A 111 10.77 -3.18 -9.65
N GLU A 112 10.71 -2.05 -10.37
CA GLU A 112 9.56 -1.13 -10.32
C GLU A 112 8.31 -1.77 -10.91
N LEU A 113 8.45 -2.52 -12.00
CA LEU A 113 7.34 -3.25 -12.62
C LEU A 113 6.86 -4.40 -11.74
N LEU A 114 7.78 -5.17 -11.13
CA LEU A 114 7.41 -6.23 -10.19
C LEU A 114 6.62 -5.63 -9.03
N TRP A 115 7.13 -4.56 -8.42
CA TRP A 115 6.44 -3.82 -7.35
C TRP A 115 5.04 -3.36 -7.77
N ALA A 116 4.89 -2.86 -9.01
CA ALA A 116 3.64 -2.36 -9.53
C ALA A 116 2.61 -3.49 -9.75
N LEU A 117 3.05 -4.63 -10.28
CA LEU A 117 2.23 -5.82 -10.52
C LEU A 117 1.76 -6.48 -9.21
N LYS A 118 2.42 -6.19 -8.09
CA LYS A 118 1.98 -6.56 -6.74
C LYS A 118 0.87 -5.61 -6.21
N GLY A 119 -0.22 -5.44 -6.96
CA GLY A 119 -1.41 -4.73 -6.48
C GLY A 119 -2.09 -3.77 -7.45
N ALA A 120 -1.42 -3.34 -8.53
CA ALA A 120 -2.04 -2.44 -9.51
C ALA A 120 -2.75 -3.16 -10.66
N GLY A 121 -2.77 -4.49 -10.66
CA GLY A 121 -3.40 -5.26 -11.73
C GLY A 121 -2.69 -5.14 -13.06
N THR A 122 -3.45 -5.24 -14.15
CA THR A 122 -2.96 -5.16 -15.53
C THR A 122 -2.76 -3.71 -15.99
N ASN A 123 -2.40 -2.79 -15.10
CA ASN A 123 -2.19 -1.37 -15.45
C ASN A 123 -0.95 -1.14 -16.33
N PHE A 124 -0.02 -2.09 -16.37
CA PHE A 124 1.30 -1.91 -16.98
C PHE A 124 1.58 -2.83 -18.17
N GLY A 125 0.64 -3.72 -18.50
CA GLY A 125 0.73 -4.60 -19.67
C GLY A 125 -0.24 -5.78 -19.61
N ILE A 126 -0.18 -6.62 -20.63
CA ILE A 126 -1.02 -7.81 -20.75
C ILE A 126 -0.28 -8.99 -20.08
N VAL A 127 -0.75 -9.41 -18.91
CA VAL A 127 -0.13 -10.53 -18.17
C VAL A 127 -0.48 -11.87 -18.84
N ILE A 128 0.54 -12.68 -19.07
CA ILE A 128 0.46 -14.02 -19.67
C ILE A 128 0.51 -15.10 -18.59
N SER A 129 1.45 -14.99 -17.64
CA SER A 129 1.61 -15.93 -16.53
C SER A 129 2.25 -15.25 -15.33
N VAL A 130 2.02 -15.83 -14.14
CA VAL A 130 2.50 -15.34 -12.86
C VAL A 130 3.19 -16.48 -12.12
N ALA A 131 4.38 -16.22 -11.59
CA ALA A 131 5.08 -17.09 -10.68
C ALA A 131 4.83 -16.63 -9.24
N PHE A 132 4.35 -17.57 -8.41
CA PHE A 132 4.05 -17.38 -7.00
C PHE A 132 5.00 -18.18 -6.12
N LYS A 133 5.38 -17.60 -4.98
CA LYS A 133 5.82 -18.35 -3.81
C LYS A 133 4.65 -19.18 -3.28
N SER A 134 4.88 -20.45 -2.96
CA SER A 134 3.89 -21.30 -2.31
C SER A 134 4.10 -21.40 -0.79
N TYR A 135 3.11 -21.97 -0.12
CA TYR A 135 3.07 -22.22 1.32
C TYR A 135 2.61 -23.67 1.53
N THR A 136 2.93 -24.26 2.68
CA THR A 136 2.41 -25.58 3.05
C THR A 136 0.87 -25.56 3.05
N ALA A 137 0.25 -26.58 2.45
CA ALA A 137 -1.20 -26.71 2.45
C ALA A 137 -1.72 -26.87 3.88
N GLN A 138 -2.85 -26.22 4.17
CA GLN A 138 -3.45 -26.17 5.50
C GLN A 138 -4.82 -26.83 5.50
N MET A 139 -5.20 -27.41 6.64
CA MET A 139 -6.57 -27.79 6.93
C MET A 139 -7.27 -26.68 7.70
N PHE A 140 -8.58 -26.55 7.47
CA PHE A 140 -9.41 -25.51 8.06
C PHE A 140 -10.47 -26.15 8.95
N SER A 141 -10.60 -25.68 10.18
CA SER A 141 -11.79 -25.91 10.98
C SER A 141 -12.76 -24.75 10.78
N VAL A 142 -13.95 -25.03 10.26
CA VAL A 142 -14.97 -24.03 9.92
C VAL A 142 -16.16 -24.11 10.86
N CYS A 143 -16.48 -22.98 11.50
CA CYS A 143 -17.66 -22.81 12.36
C CYS A 143 -18.55 -21.69 11.83
N ASN A 144 -19.86 -21.94 11.74
CA ASN A 144 -20.85 -20.91 11.41
C ASN A 144 -21.68 -20.56 12.63
N TYR A 145 -21.91 -19.27 12.83
CA TYR A 145 -22.73 -18.68 13.87
C TYR A 145 -23.81 -17.85 13.18
N GLY A 146 -25.07 -18.27 13.31
CA GLY A 146 -26.23 -17.47 12.91
C GLY A 146 -26.82 -16.83 14.15
N TYR A 147 -26.92 -15.51 14.19
CA TYR A 147 -27.63 -14.84 15.28
C TYR A 147 -29.14 -14.85 14.95
N PRO A 148 -30.02 -15.24 15.89
CA PRO A 148 -31.45 -15.23 15.64
C PRO A 148 -31.96 -13.81 15.33
N ASN A 149 -33.05 -13.72 14.55
CA ASN A 149 -33.77 -12.48 14.29
C ASN A 149 -34.12 -11.76 15.61
N GLY A 150 -33.77 -10.47 15.72
CA GLY A 150 -34.04 -9.65 16.91
C GLY A 150 -32.84 -9.40 17.85
N HIS A 151 -31.66 -9.94 17.55
CA HIS A 151 -30.43 -9.56 18.26
C HIS A 151 -30.07 -8.08 18.00
N ASN A 152 -29.51 -7.40 19.00
CA ASN A 152 -29.06 -6.03 18.82
C ASN A 152 -27.82 -6.00 17.88
N VAL A 153 -28.04 -5.59 16.63
CA VAL A 153 -26.99 -5.52 15.60
C VAL A 153 -25.86 -4.57 16.00
N GLU A 154 -26.19 -3.49 16.73
CA GLU A 154 -25.18 -2.55 17.22
C GLU A 154 -24.28 -3.21 18.28
N GLU A 155 -24.86 -4.03 19.16
CA GLU A 155 -24.10 -4.81 20.13
C GLU A 155 -23.22 -5.86 19.43
N ALA A 156 -23.75 -6.54 18.39
CA ALA A 156 -22.99 -7.49 17.60
C ALA A 156 -21.79 -6.82 16.90
N LEU A 157 -21.99 -5.64 16.29
CA LEU A 157 -20.92 -4.86 15.66
C LEU A 157 -19.90 -4.33 16.69
N THR A 158 -20.36 -3.99 17.89
CA THR A 158 -19.50 -3.55 19.00
C THR A 158 -18.62 -4.70 19.49
N ASN A 159 -19.22 -5.87 19.72
CA ASN A 159 -18.50 -7.08 20.12
C ASN A 159 -17.51 -7.49 19.04
N LEU A 160 -17.91 -7.43 17.77
CA LEU A 160 -17.03 -7.66 16.64
C LEU A 160 -15.82 -6.71 16.62
N SER A 161 -16.03 -5.40 16.75
CA SER A 161 -14.90 -4.44 16.77
C SER A 161 -13.95 -4.72 17.96
N ARG A 162 -14.51 -5.09 19.11
CA ARG A 162 -13.74 -5.48 20.30
C ARG A 162 -12.94 -6.76 20.06
N ASP A 163 -13.55 -7.76 19.46
CA ASP A 163 -12.93 -9.05 19.15
C ASP A 163 -11.71 -8.87 18.25
N VAL A 164 -11.84 -8.08 17.19
CA VAL A 164 -10.70 -7.76 16.30
C VAL A 164 -9.59 -6.99 17.02
N SER A 165 -9.95 -6.00 17.85
CA SER A 165 -8.97 -5.19 18.59
C SER A 165 -8.32 -5.94 19.77
N SER A 166 -8.96 -6.99 20.31
CA SER A 166 -8.54 -7.68 21.54
C SER A 166 -7.64 -8.91 21.35
N ARG A 167 -7.04 -9.10 20.16
CA ARG A 167 -6.04 -10.15 19.81
C ARG A 167 -6.64 -11.49 19.35
N TYR A 168 -7.42 -11.50 18.27
CA TYR A 168 -7.61 -12.78 17.55
C TYR A 168 -6.22 -13.38 17.20
N PRO A 169 -5.98 -14.68 17.48
CA PRO A 169 -4.75 -15.37 17.08
C PRO A 169 -4.46 -15.21 15.59
N HIS A 170 -3.20 -15.40 15.20
CA HIS A 170 -2.77 -15.29 13.80
C HIS A 170 -3.58 -16.20 12.87
N ASP A 171 -3.94 -17.38 13.37
CA ASP A 171 -4.47 -18.49 12.56
C ASP A 171 -6.00 -18.53 12.47
N ILE A 172 -6.70 -17.62 13.14
CA ILE A 172 -8.16 -17.51 13.05
C ILE A 172 -8.50 -16.35 12.12
N SER A 173 -9.39 -16.54 11.16
CA SER A 173 -10.07 -15.48 10.39
C SER A 173 -11.58 -15.64 10.53
N SER A 174 -12.33 -14.54 10.37
CA SER A 174 -13.79 -14.58 10.45
C SER A 174 -14.41 -13.64 9.44
N ASP A 175 -15.46 -14.06 8.76
CA ASP A 175 -16.26 -13.20 7.88
C ASP A 175 -17.61 -12.94 8.51
N TYR A 176 -18.05 -11.69 8.46
CA TYR A 176 -19.30 -11.26 9.08
C TYR A 176 -20.26 -10.72 8.03
N TYR A 177 -21.52 -11.10 8.15
CA TYR A 177 -22.55 -10.80 7.17
C TYR A 177 -23.65 -9.99 7.83
N LEU A 178 -24.06 -8.90 7.20
CA LEU A 178 -25.25 -8.13 7.55
C LEU A 178 -26.23 -8.19 6.38
N TYR A 179 -27.47 -8.59 6.65
CA TYR A 179 -28.51 -8.75 5.64
C TYR A 179 -29.87 -8.35 6.21
N CYS A 180 -30.86 -8.15 5.33
CA CYS A 180 -32.22 -7.83 5.72
C CYS A 180 -33.18 -8.88 5.18
N GLU A 181 -33.96 -9.50 6.07
CA GLU A 181 -34.98 -10.48 5.73
C GLU A 181 -36.29 -10.11 6.44
N GLY A 182 -37.40 -10.03 5.69
CA GLY A 182 -38.70 -9.66 6.27
C GLY A 182 -38.74 -8.28 6.96
N GLY A 183 -37.85 -7.35 6.58
CA GLY A 183 -37.74 -6.03 7.20
C GLY A 183 -36.96 -6.00 8.53
N GLN A 184 -36.43 -7.15 8.97
CA GLN A 184 -35.56 -7.25 10.13
C GLN A 184 -34.11 -7.44 9.69
N ILE A 185 -33.19 -6.81 10.41
CA ILE A 185 -31.76 -6.97 10.14
C ILE A 185 -31.29 -8.27 10.81
N GLY A 186 -30.67 -9.14 10.02
CA GLY A 186 -29.95 -10.31 10.48
C GLY A 186 -28.44 -10.09 10.45
N CYS A 187 -27.72 -10.79 11.33
CA CYS A 187 -26.27 -10.88 11.27
C CYS A 187 -25.80 -12.33 11.39
N GLY A 188 -24.70 -12.64 10.71
CA GLY A 188 -24.05 -13.95 10.75
C GLY A 188 -22.54 -13.82 10.79
N MET A 189 -21.87 -14.85 11.29
CA MET A 189 -20.41 -14.95 11.31
C MET A 189 -20.00 -16.36 10.86
N THR A 190 -18.98 -16.43 10.02
CA THR A 190 -18.26 -17.67 9.73
C THR A 190 -16.83 -17.51 10.17
N THR A 191 -16.35 -18.43 11.02
CA THR A 191 -14.98 -18.46 11.51
C THR A 191 -14.22 -19.61 10.87
N PHE A 192 -13.00 -19.30 10.42
CA PHE A 192 -12.05 -20.23 9.82
C PHE A 192 -10.81 -20.27 10.71
N LEU A 193 -10.56 -21.42 11.33
CA LEU A 193 -9.31 -21.69 12.04
C LEU A 193 -8.40 -22.49 11.13
N CYS A 194 -7.32 -21.86 10.70
CA CYS A 194 -6.20 -22.51 10.04
C CYS A 194 -5.41 -23.28 11.12
N SER A 195 -5.30 -24.60 11.01
CA SER A 195 -4.57 -25.39 12.01
C SER A 195 -3.66 -26.39 11.30
N LEU A 196 -2.41 -26.44 11.76
CA LEU A 196 -1.48 -27.50 11.40
C LEU A 196 -1.83 -28.82 12.13
N GLU A 197 -2.44 -28.76 13.32
CA GLU A 197 -2.98 -29.90 14.09
C GLU A 197 -3.75 -29.44 15.35
N GLY A 198 -4.90 -30.08 15.67
CA GLY A 198 -5.36 -30.31 17.05
C GLY A 198 -6.07 -29.20 17.85
N VAL A 199 -6.35 -28.02 17.30
CA VAL A 199 -7.08 -26.97 18.04
C VAL A 199 -8.58 -27.03 17.73
N SER A 200 -9.38 -27.41 18.73
CA SER A 200 -10.83 -27.34 18.65
C SER A 200 -11.31 -25.91 18.97
N PRO A 201 -12.11 -25.27 18.10
CA PRO A 201 -12.72 -23.98 18.43
C PRO A 201 -13.72 -24.13 19.58
N ASP A 202 -13.94 -23.03 20.32
CA ASP A 202 -14.98 -22.97 21.35
C ASP A 202 -16.36 -23.03 20.69
N ASN A 203 -17.11 -24.11 20.97
CA ASN A 203 -18.37 -24.45 20.31
C ASN A 203 -19.62 -24.06 21.12
N SER A 204 -19.46 -23.21 22.14
CA SER A 204 -20.56 -22.90 23.07
C SER A 204 -21.79 -22.25 22.43
N THR A 205 -21.68 -21.63 21.25
CA THR A 205 -22.79 -20.92 20.55
C THR A 205 -22.90 -21.15 19.03
N GLY A 206 -22.04 -21.97 18.44
CA GLY A 206 -21.92 -22.15 16.98
C GLY A 206 -22.36 -23.52 16.47
N SER A 207 -22.46 -23.66 15.14
CA SER A 207 -22.54 -24.98 14.50
C SER A 207 -21.28 -25.81 14.82
N PRO A 208 -21.38 -27.15 14.89
CA PRO A 208 -20.23 -27.99 15.18
C PRO A 208 -19.13 -27.78 14.11
N PRO A 209 -17.86 -27.66 14.54
CA PRO A 209 -16.73 -27.41 13.65
C PRO A 209 -16.63 -28.54 12.64
N LYS A 210 -16.34 -28.15 11.39
CA LYS A 210 -16.06 -29.10 10.32
C LYS A 210 -14.65 -28.84 9.81
N THR A 211 -13.82 -29.86 9.92
CA THR A 211 -12.50 -29.87 9.28
C THR A 211 -12.68 -30.09 7.79
N VAL A 212 -12.14 -29.19 6.99
CA VAL A 212 -12.19 -29.18 5.53
C VAL A 212 -10.84 -28.78 4.96
N ASP A 213 -10.53 -29.24 3.75
CA ASP A 213 -9.38 -28.74 3.01
C ASP A 213 -9.71 -27.43 2.25
N ALA A 214 -8.74 -26.89 1.50
CA ALA A 214 -8.95 -25.65 0.74
C ALA A 214 -9.98 -25.78 -0.41
N ILE A 215 -10.15 -26.98 -0.98
CA ILE A 215 -11.11 -27.24 -2.06
C ILE A 215 -12.52 -27.28 -1.47
N GLU A 216 -12.72 -28.04 -0.40
CA GLU A 216 -13.97 -28.15 0.33
C GLU A 216 -14.38 -26.84 1.01
N LEU A 217 -13.41 -26.01 1.40
CA LEU A 217 -13.65 -24.68 1.95
C LEU A 217 -14.49 -23.83 0.98
N PHE A 218 -14.24 -23.93 -0.32
CA PHE A 218 -15.04 -23.22 -1.33
C PHE A 218 -16.52 -23.62 -1.30
N ASP A 219 -16.81 -24.91 -1.14
CA ASP A 219 -18.18 -25.43 -1.06
C ASP A 219 -18.89 -25.02 0.24
N LYS A 220 -18.13 -24.83 1.33
CA LYS A 220 -18.66 -24.34 2.61
C LYS A 220 -18.84 -22.82 2.65
N GLU A 221 -18.02 -22.07 1.91
CA GLU A 221 -18.09 -20.61 1.81
C GLU A 221 -19.31 -20.10 1.02
N ILE A 222 -20.01 -20.99 0.30
CA ILE A 222 -21.31 -20.70 -0.31
C ILE A 222 -22.42 -20.58 0.78
N TYR A 223 -22.15 -19.95 1.92
CA TYR A 223 -23.18 -19.59 2.91
C TYR A 223 -24.10 -18.49 2.39
N VAL A 224 -23.68 -17.71 1.38
CA VAL A 224 -24.56 -16.76 0.66
C VAL A 224 -25.76 -17.46 0.01
N SER A 225 -25.64 -18.74 -0.37
CA SER A 225 -26.84 -19.48 -0.80
C SER A 225 -27.76 -19.76 0.39
N LYS A 226 -27.27 -19.98 1.61
CA LYS A 226 -28.11 -20.24 2.79
C LYS A 226 -28.74 -19.00 3.41
N ILE A 227 -28.09 -17.83 3.36
CA ILE A 227 -28.65 -16.55 3.84
C ILE A 227 -29.99 -16.21 3.15
N HIS A 228 -30.28 -16.80 1.98
CA HIS A 228 -31.50 -16.54 1.21
C HIS A 228 -32.30 -17.80 0.80
N GLN A 229 -32.31 -18.88 1.60
CA GLN A 229 -33.00 -20.16 1.25
C GLN A 229 -32.58 -20.79 -0.09
N GLY A 230 -31.34 -20.58 -0.49
CA GLY A 230 -30.86 -20.80 -1.85
C GLY A 230 -31.40 -19.70 -2.74
N HIS A 231 -30.55 -19.05 -3.54
CA HIS A 231 -31.06 -18.33 -4.71
C HIS A 231 -31.97 -19.30 -5.47
N GLY A 232 -33.29 -19.15 -5.35
CA GLY A 232 -34.26 -20.21 -5.66
C GLY A 232 -34.17 -20.62 -7.11
N GLY A 233 -33.28 -21.57 -7.45
CA GLY A 233 -32.97 -22.05 -8.80
C GLY A 233 -32.54 -21.00 -9.85
N GLY A 234 -32.77 -19.71 -9.61
CA GLY A 234 -32.64 -18.63 -10.59
C GLY A 234 -31.22 -18.06 -10.67
N LYS A 235 -30.80 -17.68 -11.88
CA LYS A 235 -29.54 -16.98 -12.09
C LYS A 235 -29.65 -15.57 -11.52
N THR A 236 -28.63 -15.11 -10.80
CA THR A 236 -28.53 -13.73 -10.33
C THR A 236 -27.45 -12.94 -11.05
N SER A 237 -27.54 -11.63 -10.90
CA SER A 237 -26.54 -10.64 -11.27
C SER A 237 -26.13 -9.87 -10.01
N ALA A 238 -24.89 -9.38 -9.98
CA ALA A 238 -24.35 -8.71 -8.81
C ALA A 238 -23.49 -7.50 -9.18
N PHE A 239 -23.47 -6.51 -8.29
CA PHE A 239 -22.62 -5.35 -8.34
C PHE A 239 -21.97 -5.15 -6.98
N LYS A 240 -20.66 -4.90 -6.94
CA LYS A 240 -19.89 -4.86 -5.69
C LYS A 240 -18.97 -3.66 -5.63
N ARG A 241 -18.80 -3.10 -4.43
CA ARG A 241 -17.71 -2.17 -4.12
C ARG A 241 -17.21 -2.47 -2.72
N CYS A 242 -15.90 -2.42 -2.52
CA CYS A 242 -15.30 -2.69 -1.23
C CYS A 242 -14.55 -1.47 -0.68
N VAL A 243 -14.85 -1.10 0.57
CA VAL A 243 -14.12 -0.10 1.34
C VAL A 243 -13.41 -0.77 2.51
N PHE A 244 -12.27 -0.23 2.89
CA PHE A 244 -11.49 -0.72 4.03
C PHE A 244 -11.82 0.07 5.27
N LEU A 245 -12.23 -0.61 6.33
CA LEU A 245 -12.70 0.01 7.56
C LEU A 245 -11.79 -0.37 8.74
N LYS A 246 -11.76 0.54 9.71
CA LYS A 246 -11.23 0.33 11.06
C LYS A 246 -12.28 0.71 12.06
N ASP A 247 -12.24 0.05 13.22
CA ASP A 247 -13.13 0.33 14.35
C ASP A 247 -14.59 0.54 13.94
N ILE A 248 -15.24 -0.54 13.49
CA ILE A 248 -16.62 -0.48 13.03
C ILE A 248 -17.62 -0.19 14.15
N ALA A 249 -17.18 -0.21 15.42
CA ALA A 249 -17.97 0.23 16.57
C ALA A 249 -18.07 1.76 16.67
N ASN A 250 -17.30 2.50 15.86
CA ASN A 250 -17.50 3.93 15.71
C ASN A 250 -18.95 4.23 15.31
N LEU A 251 -19.61 5.10 16.09
CA LEU A 251 -21.04 5.39 15.92
C LEU A 251 -21.41 5.81 14.49
N GLY A 252 -20.55 6.57 13.81
CA GLY A 252 -20.77 6.98 12.43
C GLY A 252 -20.73 5.81 11.45
N THR A 253 -19.74 4.93 11.58
CA THR A 253 -19.62 3.74 10.72
C THR A 253 -20.76 2.77 10.97
N MET A 254 -21.04 2.47 12.24
CA MET A 254 -22.11 1.57 12.64
C MET A 254 -23.48 2.03 12.11
N LYS A 255 -23.79 3.33 12.24
CA LYS A 255 -25.04 3.91 11.71
C LYS A 255 -25.19 3.68 10.20
N VAL A 256 -24.11 3.88 9.44
CA VAL A 256 -24.13 3.67 7.98
C VAL A 256 -24.32 2.19 7.65
N LEU A 257 -23.62 1.26 8.33
CA LEU A 257 -23.78 -0.18 8.10
C LEU A 257 -25.21 -0.67 8.39
N VAL A 258 -25.80 -0.22 9.50
CA VAL A 258 -27.17 -0.59 9.90
C VAL A 258 -28.21 -0.02 8.92
N SER A 259 -28.10 1.26 8.55
CA SER A 259 -29.00 1.89 7.56
C SER A 259 -28.86 1.25 6.18
N ALA A 260 -27.63 1.04 5.71
CA ALA A 260 -27.36 0.38 4.44
C ALA A 260 -28.02 -1.00 4.35
N THR A 261 -27.95 -1.78 5.44
CA THR A 261 -28.57 -3.10 5.51
C THR A 261 -30.10 -3.03 5.48
N ARG A 262 -30.70 -2.10 6.25
CA ARG A 262 -32.15 -1.89 6.27
C ARG A 262 -32.72 -1.42 4.94
N ASP A 263 -31.99 -0.50 4.28
CA ASP A 263 -32.42 0.18 3.05
C ASP A 263 -32.01 -0.58 1.78
N ALA A 264 -31.62 -1.84 1.91
CA ALA A 264 -31.26 -2.73 0.81
C ALA A 264 -32.41 -2.85 -0.21
N PRO A 265 -32.20 -2.56 -1.51
CA PRO A 265 -33.30 -2.54 -2.49
C PRO A 265 -33.90 -3.91 -2.82
N THR A 266 -33.16 -4.98 -2.56
CA THR A 266 -33.63 -6.36 -2.74
C THR A 266 -33.26 -7.16 -1.49
N PRO A 267 -34.00 -8.24 -1.19
CA PRO A 267 -33.67 -9.12 -0.07
C PRO A 267 -32.35 -9.88 -0.27
N TYR A 268 -31.77 -9.86 -1.47
CA TYR A 268 -30.51 -10.55 -1.80
C TYR A 268 -29.26 -9.69 -1.57
N CYS A 269 -29.44 -8.39 -1.29
CA CYS A 269 -28.34 -7.49 -0.99
C CYS A 269 -27.85 -7.70 0.45
N TYR A 270 -26.53 -7.65 0.64
CA TYR A 270 -25.91 -7.81 1.95
C TYR A 270 -24.56 -7.09 2.02
N LEU A 271 -24.08 -6.90 3.24
CA LEU A 271 -22.72 -6.43 3.51
C LEU A 271 -21.88 -7.61 3.99
N ASN A 272 -20.68 -7.78 3.44
CA ASN A 272 -19.69 -8.75 3.94
C ASN A 272 -18.49 -8.00 4.52
N LEU A 273 -18.19 -8.23 5.79
CA LEU A 273 -17.03 -7.70 6.49
C LEU A 273 -15.97 -8.81 6.60
N VAL A 274 -15.03 -8.80 5.67
CA VAL A 274 -13.91 -9.75 5.61
C VAL A 274 -12.81 -9.29 6.56
N HIS A 275 -12.39 -10.14 7.49
CA HIS A 275 -11.42 -9.77 8.52
C HIS A 275 -10.01 -9.58 7.96
N GLY A 276 -9.43 -8.41 8.20
CA GLY A 276 -8.08 -8.03 7.82
C GLY A 276 -7.03 -8.24 8.93
N GLY A 277 -5.92 -7.51 8.83
CA GLY A 277 -4.83 -7.56 9.81
C GLY A 277 -3.79 -8.67 9.60
N LYS A 278 -2.95 -8.88 10.62
CA LYS A 278 -1.92 -9.94 10.67
C LYS A 278 -0.93 -9.87 9.51
N ALA A 279 -0.68 -10.97 8.78
CA ALA A 279 0.33 -11.02 7.72
C ALA A 279 0.17 -9.89 6.68
N VAL A 280 -1.07 -9.48 6.37
CA VAL A 280 -1.34 -8.33 5.48
C VAL A 280 -0.68 -7.04 5.98
N ARG A 281 -0.66 -6.81 7.30
CA ARG A 281 -0.07 -5.62 7.95
C ARG A 281 1.42 -5.74 8.21
N HIS A 282 2.01 -6.94 8.13
CA HIS A 282 3.46 -7.12 8.33
C HIS A 282 4.27 -6.61 7.13
N VAL A 283 3.66 -6.54 5.94
CA VAL A 283 4.24 -5.92 4.76
C VAL A 283 4.03 -4.40 4.85
N ALA A 284 5.07 -3.60 4.59
CA ALA A 284 4.92 -2.15 4.63
C ALA A 284 4.00 -1.67 3.49
N PRO A 285 3.21 -0.60 3.69
CA PRO A 285 2.38 -0.03 2.63
C PRO A 285 3.15 0.24 1.33
N GLU A 286 4.42 0.65 1.42
CA GLU A 286 5.27 1.04 0.30
C GLU A 286 5.93 -0.13 -0.44
N ASP A 287 5.93 -1.35 0.12
CA ASP A 287 6.63 -2.52 -0.43
C ASP A 287 5.94 -3.12 -1.68
N SER A 288 4.74 -2.65 -2.00
CA SER A 288 3.95 -3.12 -3.15
C SER A 288 2.99 -2.04 -3.62
N ALA A 289 2.43 -2.15 -4.83
CA ALA A 289 1.36 -1.26 -5.26
C ALA A 289 0.12 -1.28 -4.35
N PHE A 290 -0.18 -2.41 -3.69
CA PHE A 290 -1.26 -2.51 -2.72
C PHE A 290 -0.88 -1.80 -1.40
N GLY A 291 -1.20 -0.50 -1.29
CA GLY A 291 -0.84 0.32 -0.12
C GLY A 291 -1.83 0.28 1.05
N CYS A 292 -3.08 -0.15 0.84
CA CYS A 292 -4.13 -0.07 1.86
C CYS A 292 -4.14 -1.25 2.85
N ARG A 293 -3.04 -1.42 3.58
CA ARG A 293 -2.80 -2.58 4.48
C ARG A 293 -3.36 -2.41 5.89
N ASP A 294 -3.40 -1.18 6.39
CA ASP A 294 -3.78 -0.87 7.76
C ASP A 294 -5.31 -0.79 7.95
N ARG A 295 -5.97 -1.95 7.97
CA ARG A 295 -7.43 -2.10 8.07
C ARG A 295 -7.85 -3.27 8.95
N ASP A 296 -8.97 -3.14 9.65
CA ASP A 296 -9.58 -4.22 10.43
C ASP A 296 -10.49 -5.08 9.55
N PHE A 297 -11.19 -4.45 8.58
CA PHE A 297 -12.12 -5.14 7.70
C PHE A 297 -12.02 -4.68 6.24
N ALA A 298 -12.28 -5.60 5.31
CA ALA A 298 -12.78 -5.31 3.97
C ALA A 298 -14.30 -5.35 4.01
N CYS A 299 -14.95 -4.19 3.95
CA CYS A 299 -16.40 -4.11 3.87
C CYS A 299 -16.82 -4.13 2.40
N VAL A 300 -17.26 -5.30 1.93
CA VAL A 300 -17.80 -5.50 0.58
C VAL A 300 -19.31 -5.22 0.62
N VAL A 301 -19.73 -4.17 -0.06
CA VAL A 301 -21.14 -3.85 -0.29
C VAL A 301 -21.60 -4.65 -1.51
N ILE A 302 -22.48 -5.63 -1.31
CA ILE A 302 -22.85 -6.60 -2.34
C ILE A 302 -24.31 -6.39 -2.72
N GLY A 303 -24.51 -5.74 -3.86
CA GLY A 303 -25.81 -5.59 -4.49
C GLY A 303 -26.13 -6.81 -5.36
N VAL A 304 -27.30 -7.42 -5.16
CA VAL A 304 -27.72 -8.61 -5.92
C VAL A 304 -29.15 -8.45 -6.41
N TRP A 305 -29.42 -8.87 -7.63
CA TRP A 305 -30.78 -8.95 -8.17
C TRP A 305 -30.93 -10.19 -9.06
N PRO A 306 -32.16 -10.70 -9.27
CA PRO A 306 -32.40 -11.78 -10.22
C PRO A 306 -32.08 -11.34 -11.65
N ARG A 307 -31.42 -12.20 -12.43
CA ARG A 307 -30.86 -11.85 -13.75
C ARG A 307 -31.91 -11.42 -14.77
N GLU A 308 -33.15 -11.89 -14.63
CA GLU A 308 -34.28 -11.45 -15.45
C GLU A 308 -34.64 -9.97 -15.28
N TYR A 309 -34.03 -9.29 -14.30
CA TYR A 309 -34.13 -7.84 -14.10
C TYR A 309 -32.89 -7.05 -14.56
N ASP A 310 -31.96 -7.67 -15.28
CA ASP A 310 -30.84 -6.95 -15.91
C ASP A 310 -31.37 -5.81 -16.81
N GLY A 311 -30.76 -4.62 -16.68
CA GLY A 311 -31.16 -3.42 -17.41
C GLY A 311 -32.51 -2.80 -16.98
N LYS A 312 -33.13 -3.29 -15.90
CA LYS A 312 -34.39 -2.74 -15.36
C LYS A 312 -34.13 -1.79 -14.17
N PRO A 313 -35.11 -0.94 -13.79
CA PRO A 313 -34.93 0.06 -12.72
C PRO A 313 -34.46 -0.49 -11.37
N ILE A 314 -34.76 -1.75 -11.05
CA ILE A 314 -34.31 -2.40 -9.82
C ILE A 314 -32.79 -2.65 -9.82
N ALA A 315 -32.20 -3.04 -10.96
CA ALA A 315 -30.75 -3.20 -11.09
C ALA A 315 -30.05 -1.84 -10.87
N ASP A 316 -30.59 -0.77 -11.46
CA ASP A 316 -30.07 0.58 -11.24
C ASP A 316 -30.23 1.05 -9.79
N ALA A 317 -31.33 0.70 -9.14
CA ALA A 317 -31.55 1.02 -7.73
C ALA A 317 -30.52 0.32 -6.83
N VAL A 318 -30.20 -0.95 -7.11
CA VAL A 318 -29.15 -1.70 -6.42
C VAL A 318 -27.76 -1.07 -6.64
N ILE A 319 -27.43 -0.71 -7.88
CA ILE A 319 -26.15 -0.06 -8.20
C ILE A 319 -26.04 1.30 -7.48
N ARG A 320 -27.10 2.12 -7.52
CA ARG A 320 -27.14 3.41 -6.80
C ARG A 320 -27.02 3.24 -5.30
N TRP A 321 -27.69 2.24 -4.73
CA TRP A 321 -27.56 1.90 -3.30
C TRP A 321 -26.12 1.56 -2.95
N ALA A 322 -25.46 0.70 -3.73
CA ALA A 322 -24.06 0.32 -3.46
C ALA A 322 -23.14 1.55 -3.49
N TYR A 323 -23.28 2.43 -4.49
CA TYR A 323 -22.51 3.68 -4.57
C TYR A 323 -22.80 4.64 -3.41
N ARG A 324 -24.07 4.81 -3.03
CA ARG A 324 -24.46 5.64 -1.88
C ARG A 324 -23.76 5.15 -0.61
N VAL A 325 -23.85 3.86 -0.31
CA VAL A 325 -23.27 3.26 0.90
C VAL A 325 -21.76 3.44 0.93
N VAL A 326 -21.04 3.15 -0.17
CA VAL A 326 -19.58 3.35 -0.17
C VAL A 326 -19.17 4.81 -0.07
N ASN A 327 -19.95 5.74 -0.64
CA ASN A 327 -19.68 7.16 -0.52
C ASN A 327 -19.91 7.68 0.92
N GLU A 328 -20.92 7.16 1.63
CA GLU A 328 -21.16 7.46 3.05
C GLU A 328 -20.06 6.89 3.95
N LEU A 329 -19.50 5.71 3.62
CA LEU A 329 -18.39 5.10 4.36
C LEU A 329 -17.03 5.71 4.01
N LEU A 330 -16.88 6.33 2.84
CA LEU A 330 -15.60 6.81 2.30
C LEU A 330 -14.83 7.76 3.24
N PRO A 331 -15.45 8.71 3.95
CA PRO A 331 -14.75 9.59 4.89
C PRO A 331 -14.12 8.85 6.07
N MET A 332 -14.69 7.73 6.49
CA MET A 332 -14.24 6.91 7.62
C MET A 332 -13.31 5.76 7.17
N SER A 333 -13.20 5.52 5.86
CA SER A 333 -12.40 4.44 5.29
C SER A 333 -10.89 4.68 5.36
N LYS A 334 -10.13 3.57 5.44
CA LYS A 334 -8.67 3.50 5.28
C LYS A 334 -8.22 3.23 3.84
N GLY A 335 -9.16 3.10 2.92
CA GLY A 335 -8.90 2.86 1.51
C GLY A 335 -10.08 2.21 0.81
N VAL A 336 -9.93 1.98 -0.48
CA VAL A 336 -10.90 1.29 -1.33
C VAL A 336 -10.20 0.12 -2.01
N TYR A 337 -10.91 -0.99 -2.25
CA TYR A 337 -10.30 -2.09 -2.98
C TYR A 337 -10.29 -1.80 -4.48
N GLY A 338 -9.10 -1.62 -5.07
CA GLY A 338 -8.94 -1.35 -6.50
C GLY A 338 -9.52 -2.43 -7.42
N ALA A 339 -9.64 -3.67 -6.94
CA ALA A 339 -10.14 -4.77 -7.76
C ALA A 339 -11.62 -4.69 -8.13
N ASP A 340 -12.40 -3.89 -7.40
CA ASP A 340 -13.81 -3.64 -7.72
C ASP A 340 -13.99 -2.41 -8.63
N LEU A 341 -12.92 -1.71 -9.00
CA LEU A 341 -12.98 -0.43 -9.72
C LEU A 341 -12.62 -0.58 -11.19
N GLY A 342 -13.25 0.25 -12.03
CA GLY A 342 -12.97 0.31 -13.46
C GLY A 342 -13.12 1.71 -14.04
N PRO A 343 -13.33 1.85 -15.35
CA PRO A 343 -13.40 3.14 -16.04
C PRO A 343 -14.70 3.91 -15.79
N ASP A 344 -15.60 3.39 -14.95
CA ASP A 344 -16.85 4.08 -14.63
C ASP A 344 -16.55 5.44 -13.98
N PRO A 345 -17.11 6.57 -14.48
CA PRO A 345 -16.86 7.88 -13.89
C PRO A 345 -17.18 7.98 -12.40
N ARG A 346 -18.13 7.17 -11.90
CA ARG A 346 -18.50 7.12 -10.48
C ARG A 346 -17.38 6.54 -9.61
N ASP A 347 -16.49 5.72 -10.18
CA ASP A 347 -15.34 5.15 -9.48
C ASP A 347 -14.19 6.16 -9.35
N ARG A 348 -14.21 7.31 -10.04
CA ARG A 348 -13.10 8.27 -10.05
C ARG A 348 -12.68 8.71 -8.65
N ILE A 349 -13.65 9.01 -7.78
CA ILE A 349 -13.38 9.42 -6.39
C ILE A 349 -12.87 8.23 -5.57
N LEU A 350 -13.47 7.05 -5.76
CA LEU A 350 -13.07 5.82 -5.07
C LEU A 350 -11.63 5.42 -5.40
N ALA A 351 -11.24 5.50 -6.67
CA ALA A 351 -9.91 5.19 -7.17
C ALA A 351 -8.82 6.08 -6.54
N THR A 352 -9.17 7.29 -6.07
CA THR A 352 -8.21 8.16 -5.36
C THR A 352 -7.70 7.56 -4.05
N LYS A 353 -8.45 6.60 -3.48
CA LYS A 353 -8.15 5.92 -2.21
C LYS A 353 -7.74 4.45 -2.40
N ALA A 354 -7.51 3.99 -3.64
CA ALA A 354 -7.28 2.58 -3.92
C ALA A 354 -5.87 2.06 -3.60
N PHE A 355 -4.86 2.95 -3.64
CA PHE A 355 -3.45 2.59 -3.57
C PHE A 355 -2.72 3.16 -2.34
N GLY A 356 -3.45 3.79 -1.42
CA GLY A 356 -2.85 4.47 -0.26
C GLY A 356 -1.74 5.45 -0.67
N PRO A 357 -0.55 5.41 -0.04
CA PRO A 357 0.56 6.33 -0.34
C PRO A 357 1.14 6.15 -1.76
N ASN A 358 0.90 5.01 -2.42
CA ASN A 358 1.62 4.62 -3.63
C ASN A 358 1.05 5.19 -4.93
N ARG A 359 -0.09 5.89 -4.85
CA ARG A 359 -0.82 6.35 -6.02
C ARG A 359 0.03 7.25 -6.93
N ARG A 360 0.79 8.19 -6.38
CA ARG A 360 1.62 9.12 -7.18
C ARG A 360 2.68 8.37 -7.98
N ARG A 361 3.35 7.39 -7.34
CA ARG A 361 4.34 6.51 -7.99
C ARG A 361 3.73 5.72 -9.14
N LEU A 362 2.56 5.12 -8.92
CA LEU A 362 1.86 4.37 -9.96
C LEU A 362 1.45 5.23 -11.15
N VAL A 363 0.99 6.47 -10.90
CA VAL A 363 0.61 7.38 -12.00
C VAL A 363 1.82 7.79 -12.83
N LYS A 364 2.96 8.13 -12.20
CA LYS A 364 4.23 8.40 -12.92
C LYS A 364 4.64 7.20 -13.77
N LEU A 365 4.61 6.00 -13.19
CA LEU A 365 4.97 4.77 -13.90
C LEU A 365 4.02 4.49 -15.08
N LYS A 366 2.72 4.75 -14.90
CA LYS A 366 1.70 4.57 -15.93
C LYS A 366 1.93 5.49 -17.13
N GLN A 367 2.42 6.71 -16.91
CA GLN A 367 2.79 7.63 -18.00
C GLN A 367 3.96 7.11 -18.84
N VAL A 368 4.85 6.30 -18.27
CA VAL A 368 5.97 5.69 -18.99
C VAL A 368 5.51 4.45 -19.78
N PHE A 369 4.78 3.55 -19.12
CA PHE A 369 4.44 2.23 -19.69
C PHE A 369 3.11 2.19 -20.47
N ASP A 370 2.25 3.19 -20.30
CA ASP A 370 1.03 3.33 -21.10
C ASP A 370 0.59 4.81 -21.20
N PRO A 371 1.38 5.67 -21.86
CA PRO A 371 1.09 7.10 -22.01
C PRO A 371 -0.21 7.37 -22.76
N LYS A 372 -0.66 6.42 -23.59
CA LYS A 372 -1.90 6.52 -24.38
C LYS A 372 -3.11 5.94 -23.66
N ASN A 373 -2.94 5.42 -22.44
CA ASN A 373 -3.99 4.79 -21.64
C ASN A 373 -4.75 3.70 -22.41
N ILE A 374 -4.02 2.84 -23.13
CA ILE A 374 -4.54 1.66 -23.84
C ILE A 374 -5.25 0.72 -22.85
N LEU A 375 -4.68 0.54 -21.65
CA LEU A 375 -5.22 -0.31 -20.58
C LEU A 375 -6.18 0.50 -19.70
N ALA A 376 -7.29 0.98 -20.29
CA ALA A 376 -8.23 1.88 -19.62
C ALA A 376 -9.23 1.18 -18.67
N TYR A 377 -9.38 -0.14 -18.76
CA TYR A 377 -10.42 -0.90 -18.04
C TYR A 377 -9.99 -1.40 -16.65
N THR A 378 -8.81 -0.99 -16.18
CA THR A 378 -8.29 -1.28 -14.84
C THR A 378 -8.74 -0.21 -13.83
N CYS A 379 -8.40 -0.40 -12.55
CA CYS A 379 -8.54 0.65 -11.54
C CYS A 379 -7.84 1.93 -12.03
N PRO A 380 -8.57 3.06 -12.18
CA PRO A 380 -8.03 4.27 -12.77
C PRO A 380 -6.85 4.85 -11.98
N LEU A 381 -5.76 5.15 -12.68
CA LEU A 381 -4.61 5.89 -12.17
C LEU A 381 -4.66 7.32 -12.69
N THR A 382 -5.13 8.25 -11.87
CA THR A 382 -5.24 9.68 -12.24
C THR A 382 -4.45 10.56 -11.27
N LEU A 383 -3.96 11.71 -11.74
CA LEU A 383 -3.40 12.76 -10.86
C LEU A 383 -4.49 13.58 -10.15
N THR A 384 -5.76 13.44 -10.55
CA THR A 384 -6.86 14.28 -10.02
C THR A 384 -7.01 14.11 -8.52
N GLY A 385 -6.93 15.21 -7.78
CA GLY A 385 -7.13 15.19 -6.33
C GLY A 385 -5.90 14.75 -5.53
N LEU A 386 -4.75 14.50 -6.16
CA LEU A 386 -3.48 14.47 -5.43
C LEU A 386 -3.12 15.90 -4.95
N PRO A 387 -2.58 16.06 -3.74
CA PRO A 387 -1.98 17.32 -3.34
C PRO A 387 -0.79 17.65 -4.26
N GLN A 388 -0.45 18.92 -4.45
CA GLN A 388 0.79 19.29 -5.13
C GLN A 388 1.97 18.68 -4.35
N LYS A 389 3.01 18.16 -5.04
CA LYS A 389 4.19 17.62 -4.33
C LYS A 389 4.76 18.73 -3.43
N LEU A 390 5.18 18.42 -2.22
CA LEU A 390 5.84 19.38 -1.33
C LEU A 390 7.31 18.99 -1.18
N VAL A 391 8.20 19.93 -1.46
CA VAL A 391 9.64 19.77 -1.31
C VAL A 391 10.10 20.70 -0.19
N VAL A 392 10.60 20.14 0.90
CA VAL A 392 11.07 20.88 2.06
C VAL A 392 12.58 20.77 2.15
N ILE A 393 13.25 21.88 1.86
CA ILE A 393 14.69 22.00 2.01
C ILE A 393 14.99 22.37 3.47
N VAL A 394 15.72 21.50 4.17
CA VAL A 394 16.09 21.68 5.56
C VAL A 394 17.50 22.23 5.65
N THR A 395 17.63 23.51 6.02
CA THR A 395 18.90 24.24 6.15
C THR A 395 19.23 24.53 7.60
N GLY A 396 20.45 25.03 7.87
CA GLY A 396 20.92 25.33 9.21
C GLY A 396 22.40 25.03 9.40
N GLU A 397 22.97 25.56 10.48
CA GLU A 397 24.39 25.40 10.80
C GLU A 397 24.79 23.96 11.15
N HIS A 398 26.09 23.70 11.27
CA HIS A 398 26.55 22.41 11.76
C HIS A 398 26.06 22.16 13.19
N GLY A 399 25.69 20.90 13.51
CA GLY A 399 25.29 20.51 14.86
C GLY A 399 23.85 20.86 15.27
N VAL A 400 23.08 21.59 14.44
CA VAL A 400 21.71 22.04 14.78
C VAL A 400 20.62 20.98 14.73
N GLY A 401 20.89 19.77 14.22
CA GLY A 401 19.88 18.69 14.18
C GLY A 401 19.03 18.59 12.91
N LYS A 402 19.46 19.12 11.76
CA LYS A 402 18.71 19.07 10.48
C LYS A 402 18.14 17.69 10.11
N ASP A 403 18.99 16.66 10.10
CA ASP A 403 18.57 15.29 9.73
C ASP A 403 17.60 14.70 10.77
N TYR A 404 17.79 15.04 12.04
CA TYR A 404 16.90 14.63 13.13
C TYR A 404 15.51 15.26 12.96
N CYS A 405 15.43 16.58 12.75
CA CYS A 405 14.16 17.26 12.49
C CYS A 405 13.48 16.74 11.22
N ALA A 406 14.21 16.57 10.11
CA ALA A 406 13.67 16.07 8.85
C ALA A 406 13.03 14.68 9.00
N ASN A 407 13.68 13.77 9.74
CA ASN A 407 13.14 12.43 9.99
C ASN A 407 11.85 12.46 10.83
N ILE A 408 11.80 13.29 11.89
CA ILE A 408 10.59 13.44 12.70
C ILE A 408 9.46 14.08 11.88
N TRP A 409 9.74 15.13 11.12
CA TRP A 409 8.75 15.78 10.26
C TRP A 409 8.23 14.83 9.18
N SER A 410 9.10 14.02 8.56
CA SER A 410 8.68 12.97 7.63
C SER A 410 7.75 11.94 8.28
N ALA A 411 8.05 11.52 9.52
CA ALA A 411 7.17 10.63 10.28
C ALA A 411 5.79 11.27 10.55
N VAL A 412 5.74 12.57 10.87
CA VAL A 412 4.47 13.30 11.02
C VAL A 412 3.65 13.25 9.74
N PHE A 413 4.24 13.51 8.57
CA PHE A 413 3.50 13.44 7.30
C PHE A 413 2.92 12.04 7.01
N LYS A 414 3.67 10.98 7.35
CA LYS A 414 3.19 9.60 7.25
C LYS A 414 1.99 9.32 8.15
N VAL A 415 1.98 9.88 9.38
CA VAL A 415 0.81 9.79 10.29
C VAL A 415 -0.43 10.47 9.70
N TYR A 416 -0.25 11.57 8.98
CA TYR A 416 -1.34 12.26 8.26
C TYR A 416 -1.73 11.59 6.93
N GLY A 417 -1.12 10.44 6.60
CA GLY A 417 -1.46 9.63 5.42
C GLY A 417 -0.78 10.07 4.13
N TYR A 418 0.26 10.91 4.20
CA TYR A 418 1.07 11.30 3.05
C TYR A 418 2.31 10.43 2.94
N SER A 419 2.67 10.05 1.71
CA SER A 419 3.98 9.44 1.45
C SER A 419 5.09 10.48 1.68
N SER A 420 6.15 10.10 2.39
CA SER A 420 7.26 11.02 2.67
C SER A 420 8.61 10.33 2.70
N LEU A 421 9.61 11.01 2.15
CA LEU A 421 11.00 10.57 2.06
C LEU A 421 11.95 11.67 2.53
N VAL A 422 13.06 11.28 3.17
CA VAL A 422 14.17 12.17 3.52
C VAL A 422 15.40 11.76 2.70
N VAL A 423 15.97 12.70 1.97
CA VAL A 423 17.17 12.51 1.15
C VAL A 423 18.24 13.52 1.55
N SER A 424 19.50 13.08 1.61
CA SER A 424 20.63 13.97 1.83
C SER A 424 21.39 14.21 0.53
N MET A 425 21.48 15.47 0.08
CA MET A 425 22.26 15.84 -1.13
C MET A 425 23.75 15.50 -1.01
N SER A 426 24.23 15.36 0.22
CA SER A 426 25.62 14.96 0.50
C SER A 426 25.88 13.46 0.31
N GLU A 427 24.85 12.63 0.12
CA GLU A 427 24.96 11.17 0.10
C GLU A 427 25.76 10.65 -1.10
N ALA A 428 25.51 11.16 -2.30
CA ALA A 428 26.28 10.80 -3.49
C ALA A 428 27.78 11.10 -3.32
N THR A 429 28.11 12.23 -2.68
CA THR A 429 29.48 12.62 -2.37
C THR A 429 30.10 11.69 -1.32
N LYS A 430 29.33 11.28 -0.30
CA LYS A 430 29.77 10.30 0.72
C LYS A 430 30.08 8.94 0.11
N ARG A 431 29.20 8.41 -0.76
CA ARG A 431 29.43 7.12 -1.44
C ARG A 431 30.66 7.17 -2.35
N LYS A 432 30.87 8.26 -3.08
CA LYS A 432 32.06 8.44 -3.91
C LYS A 432 33.34 8.56 -3.09
N HIS A 433 33.29 9.27 -1.96
CA HIS A 433 34.40 9.33 -1.01
C HIS A 433 34.71 7.93 -0.44
N ALA A 434 33.67 7.16 -0.09
CA ALA A 434 33.80 5.78 0.39
C ALA A 434 34.56 4.91 -0.63
N ALA A 435 34.16 4.97 -1.90
CA ALA A 435 34.81 4.24 -2.98
C ALA A 435 36.28 4.65 -3.22
N VAL A 436 36.61 5.94 -3.09
CA VAL A 436 37.98 6.45 -3.32
C VAL A 436 38.91 6.18 -2.13
N LYS A 437 38.39 6.23 -0.89
CA LYS A 437 39.18 6.14 0.34
C LYS A 437 39.09 4.77 1.03
N GLY A 438 38.31 3.83 0.49
CA GLY A 438 38.04 2.54 1.11
C GLY A 438 37.30 2.67 2.45
N ALA A 439 36.50 3.73 2.62
CA ALA A 439 35.70 3.93 3.82
C ALA A 439 34.36 3.18 3.70
N ASP A 440 33.75 2.86 4.84
CA ASP A 440 32.47 2.15 4.88
C ASP A 440 31.31 3.11 4.50
N PRO A 441 30.59 2.86 3.39
CA PRO A 441 29.53 3.75 2.92
C PRO A 441 28.33 3.80 3.87
N ASP A 442 27.95 2.66 4.47
CA ASP A 442 26.77 2.59 5.34
C ASP A 442 27.04 3.29 6.67
N ARG A 443 28.26 3.16 7.20
CA ARG A 443 28.68 3.93 8.37
C ARG A 443 28.80 5.42 8.07
N LEU A 444 29.27 5.81 6.88
CA LEU A 444 29.27 7.22 6.45
C LEU A 444 27.86 7.82 6.31
N ILE A 445 26.82 6.99 6.19
CA ILE A 445 25.43 7.43 6.07
C ILE A 445 24.71 7.37 7.42
N ASN A 446 25.04 6.43 8.29
CA ASN A 446 24.26 6.15 9.51
C ASN A 446 25.01 6.44 10.83
N ASP A 447 26.34 6.34 10.85
CA ASP A 447 27.16 6.52 12.05
C ASP A 447 27.69 7.96 12.15
N ARG A 448 27.16 8.72 13.11
CA ARG A 448 27.53 10.13 13.33
C ARG A 448 29.00 10.31 13.69
N LEU A 449 29.57 9.40 14.48
CA LEU A 449 30.97 9.49 14.90
C LEU A 449 31.90 9.21 13.72
N TYR A 450 31.56 8.20 12.93
CA TYR A 450 32.32 7.84 11.73
C TYR A 450 32.27 8.95 10.66
N LYS A 451 31.11 9.58 10.45
CA LYS A 451 30.97 10.74 9.55
C LYS A 451 31.94 11.87 9.86
N GLU A 452 32.08 12.21 11.14
CA GLU A 452 32.87 13.38 11.56
C GLU A 452 34.37 13.18 11.27
N GLN A 453 34.87 11.95 11.42
CA GLN A 453 36.24 11.58 11.08
C GLN A 453 36.57 11.81 9.59
N HIS A 454 35.59 11.68 8.71
CA HIS A 454 35.77 11.81 7.25
C HIS A 454 35.33 13.18 6.70
N ARG A 455 34.79 14.05 7.55
CA ARG A 455 34.11 15.29 7.14
C ARG A 455 34.97 16.22 6.27
N ARG A 456 36.20 16.53 6.72
CA ARG A 456 37.10 17.44 5.98
C ARG A 456 37.36 16.94 4.55
N SER A 457 37.66 15.65 4.42
CA SER A 457 37.90 15.04 3.11
C SER A 457 36.66 15.05 2.20
N ILE A 458 35.46 14.86 2.75
CA ILE A 458 34.20 14.91 2.00
C ILE A 458 33.92 16.34 1.52
N ILE A 459 34.15 17.35 2.37
CA ILE A 459 34.00 18.77 2.03
C ILE A 459 34.96 19.17 0.90
N ASP A 460 36.22 18.75 0.98
CA ASP A 460 37.21 19.05 -0.05
C ASP A 460 36.89 18.38 -1.40
N LEU A 461 36.39 17.14 -1.35
CA LEU A 461 35.94 16.41 -2.55
C LEU A 461 34.72 17.08 -3.18
N PHE A 462 33.81 17.59 -2.36
CA PHE A 462 32.66 18.37 -2.82
C PHE A 462 33.07 19.70 -3.47
N LYS A 463 33.99 20.46 -2.84
CA LYS A 463 34.52 21.71 -3.41
C LYS A 463 35.16 21.50 -4.78
N LYS A 464 35.98 20.44 -4.93
CA LYS A 464 36.60 20.07 -6.22
C LYS A 464 35.56 19.72 -7.29
N ARG A 465 34.43 19.14 -6.89
CA ARG A 465 33.34 18.80 -7.82
C ARG A 465 32.62 20.07 -8.30
N LEU A 466 32.26 20.96 -7.38
CA LEU A 466 31.63 22.25 -7.71
C LEU A 466 32.49 23.11 -8.64
N SER A 467 33.82 23.09 -8.48
CA SER A 467 34.72 23.83 -9.38
C SER A 467 34.78 23.24 -10.79
N ALA A 468 34.53 21.94 -10.94
CA ALA A 468 34.60 21.23 -12.23
C ALA A 468 33.26 21.22 -12.97
N ASP A 469 32.15 21.17 -12.24
CA ASP A 469 30.79 21.20 -12.77
C ASP A 469 29.90 22.04 -11.83
N PRO A 470 29.72 23.33 -12.16
CA PRO A 470 28.84 24.22 -11.40
C PRO A 470 27.37 23.78 -11.41
N SER A 471 26.93 23.03 -12.43
CA SER A 471 25.55 22.54 -12.58
C SER A 471 25.27 21.23 -11.83
N ALA A 472 26.31 20.59 -11.27
CA ALA A 472 26.19 19.29 -10.60
C ALA A 472 25.15 19.27 -9.46
N THR A 473 24.97 20.39 -8.76
CA THR A 473 24.00 20.48 -7.65
C THR A 473 22.57 20.57 -8.17
N GLU A 474 22.33 21.33 -9.24
CA GLU A 474 21.03 21.46 -9.88
C GLU A 474 20.61 20.16 -10.56
N ASN A 475 21.53 19.52 -11.29
CA ASN A 475 21.29 18.22 -11.93
C ASN A 475 20.97 17.15 -10.88
N HIS A 476 21.74 17.08 -9.79
CA HIS A 476 21.46 16.13 -8.73
C HIS A 476 20.14 16.42 -7.99
N PHE A 477 19.78 17.70 -7.86
CA PHE A 477 18.50 18.09 -7.28
C PHE A 477 17.33 17.66 -8.20
N LEU A 478 17.47 17.82 -9.52
CA LEU A 478 16.49 17.35 -10.51
C LEU A 478 16.36 15.81 -10.49
N GLU A 479 17.47 15.08 -10.48
CA GLU A 479 17.48 13.61 -10.35
C GLU A 479 16.66 13.17 -9.13
N VAL A 480 16.95 13.74 -7.96
CA VAL A 480 16.24 13.42 -6.71
C VAL A 480 14.75 13.78 -6.81
N LEU A 481 14.38 14.86 -7.50
CA LEU A 481 12.99 15.26 -7.66
C LEU A 481 12.20 14.36 -8.62
N GLU A 482 12.82 13.94 -9.72
CA GLU A 482 12.23 13.11 -10.77
C GLU A 482 12.03 11.68 -10.28
N GLU A 483 13.06 11.10 -9.67
CA GLU A 483 13.06 9.74 -9.11
C GLU A 483 12.09 9.61 -7.92
N ASP A 484 11.95 10.66 -7.10
CA ASP A 484 11.07 10.59 -5.94
C ASP A 484 9.59 10.77 -6.32
N ALA A 485 8.80 9.77 -5.96
CA ALA A 485 7.35 9.77 -6.14
C ALA A 485 6.57 10.05 -4.86
N SER A 486 7.24 10.49 -3.79
CA SER A 486 6.59 10.85 -2.53
C SER A 486 5.75 12.13 -2.67
N ASP A 487 4.73 12.25 -1.82
CA ASP A 487 3.94 13.48 -1.68
C ASP A 487 4.79 14.58 -1.04
N VAL A 488 5.65 14.23 -0.09
CA VAL A 488 6.54 15.15 0.63
C VAL A 488 8.00 14.68 0.63
N LEU A 489 8.87 15.46 0.03
CA LEU A 489 10.32 15.21 -0.03
C LEU A 489 11.07 16.18 0.87
N PHE A 490 11.78 15.66 1.87
CA PHE A 490 12.71 16.44 2.68
C PHE A 490 14.12 16.31 2.12
N ILE A 491 14.77 17.44 1.86
CA ILE A 491 16.13 17.49 1.33
C ILE A 491 17.03 18.12 2.39
N THR A 492 18.01 17.37 2.87
CA THR A 492 19.02 17.83 3.83
C THR A 492 20.40 17.91 3.19
N GLY A 493 21.35 18.50 3.92
CA GLY A 493 22.76 18.50 3.52
C GLY A 493 23.08 19.38 2.31
N MET A 494 22.21 20.35 2.01
CA MET A 494 22.52 21.39 1.04
C MET A 494 23.42 22.48 1.64
N THR A 495 24.38 22.93 0.84
CA THR A 495 25.34 23.99 1.20
C THR A 495 25.07 25.30 0.46
N ASP A 496 24.04 25.34 -0.40
CA ASP A 496 23.63 26.56 -1.08
C ASP A 496 23.06 27.56 -0.06
N MET A 497 23.43 28.83 -0.23
CA MET A 497 23.09 29.94 0.65
C MET A 497 21.66 30.44 0.44
N ALA A 498 21.11 30.30 -0.77
CA ALA A 498 19.76 30.74 -1.10
C ALA A 498 19.02 29.71 -1.96
N PRO A 499 18.85 28.46 -1.49
CA PRO A 499 18.36 27.35 -2.30
C PRO A 499 16.97 27.58 -2.90
N ARG A 500 16.14 28.46 -2.30
CA ARG A 500 14.87 28.86 -2.92
C ARG A 500 15.09 29.70 -4.17
N ALA A 501 15.99 30.68 -4.12
CA ALA A 501 16.28 31.53 -5.27
C ALA A 501 16.95 30.71 -6.38
N THR A 502 17.89 29.84 -6.02
CA THR A 502 18.61 29.00 -6.98
C THR A 502 17.73 27.91 -7.57
N LEU A 503 16.89 27.22 -6.78
CA LEU A 503 16.24 25.98 -7.26
C LEU A 503 14.75 26.13 -7.57
N SER A 504 14.09 27.23 -7.19
CA SER A 504 12.64 27.37 -7.43
C SER A 504 12.25 27.23 -8.91
N HIS A 505 13.12 27.68 -9.81
CA HIS A 505 12.89 27.60 -11.25
C HIS A 505 12.94 26.16 -11.79
N LEU A 506 13.52 25.22 -11.05
CA LEU A 506 13.60 23.80 -11.39
C LEU A 506 12.38 23.01 -10.92
N VAL A 507 11.50 23.63 -10.14
CA VAL A 507 10.38 22.97 -9.46
C VAL A 507 9.05 23.46 -10.05
N HIS A 508 8.65 22.92 -11.20
CA HIS A 508 7.44 23.35 -11.89
C HIS A 508 6.15 22.73 -11.31
N ASP A 509 6.21 21.49 -10.84
CA ASP A 509 5.05 20.71 -10.38
C ASP A 509 5.04 20.41 -8.86
N ALA A 510 5.83 21.16 -8.08
CA ALA A 510 5.90 21.04 -6.63
C ALA A 510 5.94 22.40 -5.92
N ARG A 511 5.50 22.43 -4.66
CA ARG A 511 5.71 23.56 -3.75
C ARG A 511 7.08 23.40 -3.13
N LEU A 512 7.92 24.44 -3.20
CA LEU A 512 9.23 24.47 -2.58
C LEU A 512 9.22 25.34 -1.32
N ILE A 513 9.60 24.76 -0.19
CA ILE A 513 9.70 25.44 1.11
C ILE A 513 11.12 25.28 1.65
N VAL A 514 11.64 26.33 2.27
CA VAL A 514 12.90 26.28 3.02
C VAL A 514 12.62 26.42 4.51
N ALA A 515 12.96 25.39 5.28
CA ALA A 515 12.88 25.38 6.74
C ALA A 515 14.29 25.42 7.33
N GLN A 516 14.62 26.49 8.05
CA GLN A 516 15.92 26.64 8.71
C GLN A 516 15.82 26.11 10.15
N VAL A 517 16.69 25.17 10.51
CA VAL A 517 16.88 24.70 11.89
C VAL A 517 18.01 25.49 12.52
N GLN A 518 17.76 26.04 13.69
CA GLN A 518 18.72 26.78 14.50
C GLN A 518 18.84 26.13 15.88
N ALA A 519 19.99 26.34 16.52
CA ALA A 519 20.25 25.97 17.91
C ALA A 519 21.40 26.82 18.44
N SER A 520 21.40 27.08 19.74
CA SER A 520 22.43 27.85 20.43
C SER A 520 23.80 27.24 20.22
N GLU A 521 24.82 28.09 20.29
CA GLU A 521 26.22 27.64 20.22
C GLU A 521 26.52 26.57 21.28
N THR A 522 25.95 26.71 22.49
CA THR A 522 26.06 25.71 23.56
C THR A 522 25.47 24.36 23.13
N THR A 523 24.24 24.34 22.63
CA THR A 523 23.57 23.12 22.16
C THR A 523 24.31 22.49 20.99
N ARG A 524 24.78 23.30 20.03
CA ARG A 524 25.58 22.82 18.89
C ARG A 524 26.91 22.22 19.34
N ASN A 525 27.60 22.83 20.29
CA ASN A 525 28.87 22.33 20.83
C ASN A 525 28.68 21.04 21.63
N LEU A 526 27.61 20.92 22.42
CA LEU A 526 27.27 19.65 23.10
C LEU A 526 27.00 18.53 22.09
N ARG A 527 26.36 18.87 20.97
CA ARG A 527 26.07 17.96 19.86
C ARG A 527 27.30 17.70 18.96
N SER A 528 28.34 18.52 19.04
CA SER A 528 29.55 18.49 18.21
C SER A 528 30.74 18.26 19.13
N TRP A 529 30.99 17.02 19.50
CA TRP A 529 31.95 16.64 20.54
C TRP A 529 33.37 17.20 20.25
N GLY A 530 33.78 18.21 21.03
CA GLY A 530 35.16 18.57 21.36
C GLY A 530 36.25 18.57 20.27
N ASP A 531 36.10 19.37 19.20
CA ASP A 531 37.28 19.83 18.43
C ASP A 531 37.65 21.24 18.92
N GLU A 532 38.70 21.35 19.73
CA GLU A 532 39.26 22.63 20.21
C GLU A 532 39.79 23.49 19.03
N ASN A 533 39.93 22.92 17.83
CA ASN A 533 40.18 23.67 16.61
C ASN A 533 38.87 23.94 15.86
N LYS A 534 38.15 25.00 16.27
CA LYS A 534 37.08 25.62 15.48
C LYS A 534 37.65 26.15 14.15
N LEU A 535 37.82 25.28 13.17
CA LEU A 535 37.82 25.69 11.77
C LEU A 535 36.35 25.90 11.39
N ARG A 536 35.95 27.15 11.13
CA ARG A 536 34.76 27.50 10.34
C ARG A 536 34.84 26.70 9.04
N THR A 537 34.20 25.54 8.99
CA THR A 537 34.47 24.54 7.94
C THR A 537 33.29 24.30 7.03
N THR A 538 32.17 24.96 7.26
CA THR A 538 31.13 25.04 6.24
C THR A 538 31.29 26.33 5.44
N TYR A 539 31.29 26.23 4.11
CA TYR A 539 31.32 27.37 3.17
C TYR A 539 30.27 28.44 3.53
N CYS A 540 29.17 28.02 4.16
CA CYS A 540 28.11 28.89 4.67
C CYS A 540 28.53 29.76 5.87
N GLU A 541 29.41 29.31 6.76
CA GLU A 541 29.75 30.00 8.02
C GLU A 541 30.62 31.26 7.80
N GLU A 542 31.40 31.32 6.71
CA GLU A 542 32.19 32.51 6.41
C GLU A 542 31.37 33.63 5.75
N HIS A 543 30.18 33.34 5.20
CA HIS A 543 29.39 34.29 4.41
C HIS A 543 27.92 34.45 4.87
N MET A 544 27.45 33.72 5.88
CA MET A 544 26.11 33.93 6.49
C MET A 544 25.96 35.28 7.23
N GLY A 545 27.03 36.09 7.31
CA GLY A 545 27.01 37.43 7.89
C GLY A 545 27.02 38.58 6.88
N VAL A 546 27.00 38.32 5.57
CA VAL A 546 27.08 39.37 4.54
C VAL A 546 25.82 39.35 3.67
N ASP A 547 25.06 40.43 3.80
CA ASP A 547 23.89 40.87 3.01
C ASP A 547 22.54 40.15 3.22
N GLY A 548 21.57 40.94 3.71
CA GLY A 548 20.19 40.56 4.06
C GLY A 548 19.28 40.17 2.89
N ILE A 549 19.68 39.18 2.09
CA ILE A 549 18.94 38.69 0.91
C ILE A 549 18.27 37.32 1.17
N TYR A 550 18.63 36.61 2.25
CA TYR A 550 18.09 35.29 2.56
C TYR A 550 17.04 35.30 3.69
N SER A 551 15.81 34.89 3.38
CA SER A 551 14.74 34.67 4.36
C SER A 551 14.13 33.29 4.15
N PRO A 552 14.36 32.31 5.06
CA PRO A 552 13.70 31.02 4.97
C PRO A 552 12.19 31.18 5.15
N ASN A 553 11.39 30.25 4.64
CA ASN A 553 9.95 30.28 4.86
C ASN A 553 9.62 30.12 6.35
N PHE A 554 10.40 29.28 7.05
CA PHE A 554 10.24 29.04 8.48
C PHE A 554 11.59 28.86 9.17
N THR A 555 11.63 29.25 10.43
CA THR A 555 12.76 28.96 11.34
C THR A 555 12.24 28.12 12.51
N PHE A 556 12.92 27.03 12.82
CA PHE A 556 12.66 26.16 13.96
C PHE A 556 13.87 26.19 14.90
N ASP A 557 13.61 26.36 16.19
CA ASP A 557 14.63 26.42 17.22
C ASP A 557 14.70 25.09 17.99
N ASP A 558 15.80 24.35 17.81
CA ASP A 558 16.03 23.00 18.34
C ASP A 558 16.89 23.02 19.63
N GLU A 559 16.37 23.70 20.66
CA GLU A 559 17.00 23.87 21.99
C GLU A 559 16.64 22.75 22.97
N THR A 560 16.89 21.48 22.62
CA THR A 560 16.68 20.32 23.52
C THR A 560 15.23 20.03 23.95
N ASN A 561 14.22 20.61 23.28
CA ASN A 561 12.79 20.51 23.63
C ASN A 561 12.12 19.15 23.33
N GLY A 562 12.88 18.07 23.14
CA GLY A 562 12.37 16.73 22.83
C GLY A 562 11.60 16.62 21.51
N ASP A 563 11.15 15.41 21.17
CA ASP A 563 10.43 15.12 19.92
C ASP A 563 9.14 15.93 19.76
N GLU A 564 8.47 16.28 20.86
CA GLU A 564 7.15 16.93 20.87
C GLU A 564 7.16 18.31 20.20
N ALA A 565 8.18 19.13 20.47
CA ALA A 565 8.31 20.45 19.84
C ALA A 565 8.57 20.35 18.33
N VAL A 566 9.39 19.38 17.92
CA VAL A 566 9.71 19.10 16.51
C VAL A 566 8.45 18.64 15.77
N MET A 567 7.67 17.73 16.36
CA MET A 567 6.39 17.27 15.82
C MET A 567 5.38 18.43 15.71
N SER A 568 5.22 19.22 16.77
CA SER A 568 4.30 20.36 16.83
C SER A 568 4.59 21.40 15.74
N PHE A 569 5.87 21.63 15.42
CA PHE A 569 6.27 22.50 14.32
C PHE A 569 5.77 21.98 12.96
N ALA A 570 6.00 20.69 12.65
CA ALA A 570 5.51 20.11 11.40
C ALA A 570 3.99 20.22 11.27
N ILE A 571 3.25 19.86 12.33
CA ILE A 571 1.78 19.91 12.35
C ILE A 571 1.27 21.32 12.08
N LYS A 572 1.86 22.34 12.71
CA LYS A 572 1.36 23.72 12.64
C LYS A 572 1.86 24.51 11.43
N ARG A 573 3.06 24.20 10.92
CA ARG A 573 3.75 25.02 9.90
C ARG A 573 3.94 24.33 8.57
N LEU A 574 4.15 23.01 8.53
CA LEU A 574 4.46 22.29 7.29
C LEU A 574 3.24 21.57 6.71
N VAL A 575 2.50 20.82 7.53
CA VAL A 575 1.30 20.07 7.10
C VAL A 575 0.26 20.94 6.38
N PRO A 576 -0.01 22.20 6.79
CA PRO A 576 -0.97 23.05 6.09
C PRO A 576 -0.68 23.22 4.59
N PHE A 577 0.58 23.14 4.14
CA PHE A 577 0.92 23.28 2.72
C PHE A 577 0.43 22.14 1.83
N MET A 578 -0.06 21.04 2.42
CA MET A 578 -0.69 19.94 1.67
C MET A 578 -2.19 20.19 1.41
N SER A 579 -2.80 21.18 2.06
CA SER A 579 -4.19 21.54 1.81
C SER A 579 -4.33 22.37 0.52
N LYS A 580 -5.46 22.22 -0.17
CA LYS A 580 -5.76 22.94 -1.42
C LYS A 580 -6.15 24.41 -1.20
N GLU A 581 -6.25 24.87 0.05
CA GLU A 581 -6.80 26.18 0.41
C GLU A 581 -5.74 27.27 0.65
N LEU A 582 -4.46 26.97 0.43
CA LEU A 582 -3.34 27.92 0.54
C LEU A 582 -2.70 28.24 -0.80
#